data_AF-A0A7S2Q5K2-F1
#
_entry.id   AF-A0A7S2Q5K2-F1
#
_cell.length_a   1.000
_cell.length_b   1.000
_cell.length_c   1.000
_cell.angle_alpha   90.00
_cell.angle_beta   90.00
_cell.angle_gamma   90.00
#
_symmetry.space_group_name_H-M   'P 1'
#
loop_
_entity.id
_entity.type
_entity.pdbx_description
1 polymer ?
#
loop_
_entity_poly.entity_id
_entity_poly.type
_entity_poly.pdbx_seq_one_letter_code
_entity_poly.pdbx_strand_id
1 'polypeptide(L)'
;MSRAVSPNCVGTDALASAACISSSRPAVVMIHTRGYGFLRMAFQLRGSVLPYSLCVAIPSSIITALIRHFINERQIPDLWAHDSVLHDSQAWAGFSILVGFLIVFRTSQAYSRFWDGCTSLHAMRAEWFDACTALVAFCKYSKASQEAVDNFKQILIRLFSMLH
;
A
#
# COMPACT_ATOMS: atom_id res chain seq x y z
N MET A 1 3.27 -63.00 46.85
CA MET A 1 2.74 -62.63 45.51
C MET A 1 1.98 -61.32 45.65
N SER A 2 2.08 -60.25 44.87
CA SER A 2 3.08 -59.73 43.92
C SER A 2 2.55 -58.33 43.51
N ARG A 3 3.36 -57.27 43.69
CA ARG A 3 3.36 -55.90 43.06
C ARG A 3 2.16 -54.95 43.31
N ALA A 4 2.31 -53.74 43.88
CA ALA A 4 3.08 -52.50 43.53
C ALA A 4 2.44 -51.70 42.36
N VAL A 5 1.85 -50.51 42.54
CA VAL A 5 2.40 -49.11 42.64
C VAL A 5 2.92 -48.50 41.32
N SER A 6 2.21 -47.44 40.84
CA SER A 6 2.59 -46.29 39.95
C SER A 6 3.05 -46.56 38.49
N PRO A 7 3.24 -45.54 37.59
CA PRO A 7 2.92 -44.08 37.62
C PRO A 7 2.42 -43.44 36.27
N ASN A 8 2.07 -42.14 36.30
CA ASN A 8 2.29 -41.05 35.31
C ASN A 8 1.92 -41.16 33.81
N CYS A 9 1.19 -40.12 33.32
CA CYS A 9 1.50 -39.23 32.17
C CYS A 9 0.21 -38.45 31.80
N VAL A 10 -0.10 -37.32 32.44
CA VAL A 10 0.19 -35.95 31.96
C VAL A 10 0.41 -35.85 30.45
N GLY A 11 -0.52 -35.16 29.78
CA GLY A 11 -0.28 -34.45 28.52
C GLY A 11 -0.55 -35.25 27.25
N THR A 12 -1.75 -35.12 26.67
CA THR A 12 -1.95 -35.42 25.24
C THR A 12 -3.11 -34.69 24.55
N ASP A 13 -4.00 -33.99 25.26
CA ASP A 13 -5.15 -33.36 24.58
C ASP A 13 -4.98 -31.85 24.29
N ALA A 14 -3.85 -31.25 24.70
CA ALA A 14 -3.53 -29.85 24.43
C ALA A 14 -2.89 -29.59 23.06
N LEU A 15 -2.58 -30.64 22.28
CA LEU A 15 -1.86 -30.51 21.00
C LEU A 15 -2.76 -30.59 19.75
N ALA A 16 -4.06 -30.88 19.90
CA ALA A 16 -4.99 -30.96 18.77
C ALA A 16 -5.52 -29.58 18.29
N SER A 17 -5.36 -28.51 19.09
CA SER A 17 -5.89 -27.18 18.76
C SER A 17 -4.86 -26.22 18.11
N ALA A 18 -3.61 -26.65 17.94
CA ALA A 18 -2.53 -25.79 17.43
C ALA A 18 -2.23 -25.95 15.93
N ALA A 19 -2.88 -26.89 15.23
CA ALA A 19 -2.55 -27.23 13.83
C ALA A 19 -3.44 -26.56 12.77
N CYS A 20 -4.38 -25.69 13.16
CA CYS A 20 -5.27 -24.98 12.21
C CYS A 20 -5.02 -23.47 12.12
N ILE A 21 -3.78 -23.02 12.34
CA ILE A 21 -3.35 -21.71 11.80
C ILE A 21 -2.94 -21.96 10.34
N SER A 22 -3.98 -22.18 9.54
CA SER A 22 -3.91 -22.26 8.09
C SER A 22 -3.16 -21.04 7.57
N SER A 23 -2.14 -21.34 6.76
CA SER A 23 -1.37 -20.42 5.95
C SER A 23 -2.26 -19.34 5.30
N SER A 24 -2.35 -18.17 5.93
CA SER A 24 -2.78 -16.96 5.26
C SER A 24 -1.68 -16.59 4.28
N ARG A 25 -1.74 -17.16 3.08
CA ARG A 25 -1.08 -16.57 1.92
C ARG A 25 -1.59 -15.13 1.84
N PRO A 26 -0.71 -14.10 1.72
CA PRO A 26 -1.19 -12.80 1.32
C PRO A 26 -1.78 -12.98 -0.08
N ALA A 27 -3.10 -13.02 -0.15
CA ALA A 27 -3.84 -12.97 -1.39
C ALA A 27 -3.58 -11.58 -1.97
N VAL A 28 -2.48 -11.44 -2.68
CA VAL A 28 -2.30 -10.36 -3.64
C VAL A 28 -3.49 -10.49 -4.58
N VAL A 29 -4.43 -9.56 -4.46
CA VAL A 29 -5.58 -9.43 -5.35
C VAL A 29 -5.01 -9.27 -6.76
N MET A 30 -4.97 -10.37 -7.49
CA MET A 30 -4.60 -10.40 -8.90
C MET A 30 -5.75 -9.76 -9.66
N ILE A 31 -5.65 -8.46 -9.92
CA ILE A 31 -6.59 -7.73 -10.77
C ILE A 31 -6.38 -8.28 -12.18
N HIS A 32 -7.26 -9.19 -12.61
CA HIS A 32 -7.27 -9.71 -13.97
C HIS A 32 -7.68 -8.58 -14.93
N THR A 33 -6.70 -7.80 -15.38
CA THR A 33 -6.92 -6.67 -16.28
C THR A 33 -6.99 -7.20 -17.71
N ARG A 34 -8.23 -7.40 -18.19
CA ARG A 34 -8.54 -7.55 -19.61
C ARG A 34 -7.88 -6.39 -20.39
N GLY A 35 -7.13 -6.71 -21.45
CA GLY A 35 -6.20 -5.77 -22.13
C GLY A 35 -6.74 -4.41 -22.58
N TYR A 36 -8.06 -4.24 -22.75
CA TYR A 36 -8.68 -2.96 -23.09
C TYR A 36 -8.93 -2.01 -21.89
N GLY A 37 -8.75 -2.48 -20.65
CA GLY A 37 -8.91 -1.68 -19.44
C GLY A 37 -7.78 -0.67 -19.21
N PHE A 38 -6.57 -0.96 -19.69
CA PHE A 38 -5.38 -0.12 -19.49
C PHE A 38 -5.51 1.25 -20.17
N LEU A 39 -5.99 1.29 -21.42
CA LEU A 39 -6.23 2.55 -22.13
C LEU A 39 -7.32 3.38 -21.47
N ARG A 40 -8.41 2.74 -21.01
CA ARG A 40 -9.48 3.44 -20.29
C ARG A 40 -8.99 4.01 -18.96
N MET A 41 -8.06 3.33 -18.28
CA MET A 41 -7.40 3.82 -17.07
C MET A 41 -6.44 4.98 -17.35
N ALA A 42 -5.73 4.96 -18.48
CA ALA A 42 -4.86 6.07 -18.91
C ALA A 42 -5.65 7.37 -19.15
N PHE A 43 -6.88 7.28 -19.69
CA PHE A 43 -7.73 8.44 -19.96
C PHE A 43 -8.70 8.80 -18.82
N GLN A 44 -8.64 8.13 -17.67
CA GLN A 44 -9.42 8.54 -16.50
C GLN A 44 -8.78 9.76 -15.84
N LEU A 45 -9.44 10.91 -15.92
CA LEU A 45 -8.97 12.20 -15.38
C LEU A 45 -9.00 12.28 -13.85
N ARG A 46 -9.71 11.38 -13.17
CA ARG A 46 -9.89 11.41 -11.71
C ARG A 46 -8.84 10.53 -11.05
N GLY A 47 -7.88 11.14 -10.37
CA GLY A 47 -6.70 10.44 -9.81
C GLY A 47 -5.55 10.24 -10.80
N SER A 48 -5.60 10.89 -11.97
CA SER A 48 -4.56 10.76 -13.01
C SER A 48 -3.30 11.55 -12.66
N VAL A 49 -2.14 10.97 -12.99
CA VAL A 49 -0.84 11.64 -12.94
C VAL A 49 -0.57 12.53 -14.16
N LEU A 50 -1.40 12.40 -15.22
CA LEU A 50 -1.24 13.12 -16.49
C LEU A 50 -1.35 14.65 -16.40
N PRO A 51 -2.35 15.26 -15.71
CA PRO A 51 -2.41 16.72 -15.62
C PRO A 51 -1.21 17.30 -14.87
N TYR A 52 -0.69 16.57 -13.88
CA TYR A 52 0.49 16.98 -13.13
C TYR A 52 1.76 16.86 -13.96
N SER A 53 1.96 15.74 -14.67
CA SER A 53 3.15 15.55 -15.53
C SER A 53 3.16 16.51 -16.71
N LEU A 54 2.00 16.81 -17.32
CA LEU A 54 1.88 17.80 -18.38
C LEU A 54 2.24 19.21 -17.90
N CYS A 55 1.81 19.60 -16.69
CA CYS A 55 2.16 20.89 -16.11
C CYS A 55 3.68 21.08 -15.97
N VAL A 56 4.42 20.01 -15.68
CA VAL A 56 5.90 20.03 -15.59
C VAL A 56 6.57 19.86 -16.96
N ALA A 57 5.98 19.08 -17.87
CA ALA A 57 6.56 18.83 -19.18
C ALA A 57 6.45 20.03 -20.14
N ILE A 58 5.36 20.80 -20.06
CA ILE A 58 5.13 21.98 -20.90
C ILE A 58 6.25 23.03 -20.77
N PRO A 59 6.63 23.53 -19.58
CA PRO A 59 7.69 24.52 -19.47
C PRO A 59 9.05 23.98 -19.94
N SER A 60 9.35 22.69 -19.67
CA SER A 60 10.57 22.06 -20.18
C SER A 60 10.60 22.02 -21.71
N SER A 61 9.49 21.63 -22.36
CA SER A 61 9.38 21.59 -23.82
C SER A 61 9.50 22.99 -24.43
N ILE A 62 8.88 24.01 -23.82
CA ILE A 62 8.97 25.40 -24.28
C ILE A 62 10.42 25.89 -24.19
N ILE A 63 11.12 25.65 -23.09
CA ILE A 63 12.53 26.04 -22.93
C ILE A 63 13.40 25.37 -24.00
N THR A 64 13.24 24.07 -24.24
CA THR A 64 13.97 23.36 -25.29
C THR A 64 13.67 23.93 -26.68
N ALA A 65 12.41 24.23 -26.98
CA ALA A 65 12.00 24.81 -28.25
C ALA A 65 12.59 26.21 -28.46
N LEU A 66 12.57 27.06 -27.42
CA LEU A 66 13.17 28.39 -27.46
C LEU A 66 14.68 28.30 -27.69
N ILE A 67 15.39 27.45 -26.95
CA ILE A 67 16.83 27.24 -27.13
C ILE A 67 17.13 26.80 -28.57
N ARG A 68 16.36 25.85 -29.12
CA ARG A 68 16.54 25.38 -30.50
C ARG A 68 16.29 26.46 -31.53
N HIS A 69 15.28 27.31 -31.32
CA HIS A 69 14.95 28.41 -32.21
C HIS A 69 16.03 29.50 -32.20
N PHE A 70 16.51 29.90 -31.02
CA PHE A 70 17.60 30.89 -30.88
C PHE A 70 18.93 30.40 -31.48
N ILE A 71 19.24 29.11 -31.39
CA ILE A 71 20.45 28.55 -32.01
C ILE A 71 20.34 28.51 -33.54
N ASN A 72 19.16 28.30 -34.09
CA ASN A 72 18.97 28.21 -35.54
C ASN A 72 18.97 29.60 -36.22
N GLU A 73 18.53 30.65 -35.50
CA GLU A 73 18.50 32.03 -36.03
C GLU A 73 19.74 32.88 -35.66
N ARG A 74 20.54 32.49 -34.65
CA ARG A 74 21.85 33.11 -34.37
C ARG A 74 23.00 32.18 -34.73
N GLN A 75 23.83 32.69 -35.62
CA GLN A 75 25.11 32.20 -36.12
C GLN A 75 26.15 32.05 -34.98
N ILE A 76 25.96 31.10 -34.06
CA ILE A 76 26.96 30.66 -33.07
C ILE A 76 27.38 29.23 -33.45
N PRO A 77 28.35 29.05 -34.37
CA PRO A 77 28.76 27.74 -34.84
C PRO A 77 29.39 26.88 -33.74
N ASP A 78 29.97 27.50 -32.71
CA ASP A 78 30.80 26.81 -31.71
C ASP A 78 30.05 25.96 -30.69
N LEU A 79 28.73 26.16 -30.48
CA LEU A 79 27.98 25.30 -29.54
C LEU A 79 27.70 23.90 -30.12
N TRP A 80 27.67 23.78 -31.45
CA TRP A 80 27.43 22.54 -32.18
C TRP A 80 28.73 21.86 -32.63
N ALA A 81 29.87 22.52 -32.49
CA ALA A 81 31.06 22.20 -33.27
C ALA A 81 32.23 21.61 -32.51
N HIS A 82 32.08 20.95 -31.33
CA HIS A 82 32.84 19.72 -30.99
C HIS A 82 32.77 19.21 -29.53
N ASP A 83 32.14 19.88 -28.55
CA ASP A 83 32.31 19.43 -27.15
C ASP A 83 31.10 19.75 -26.25
N SER A 84 29.89 19.59 -26.80
CA SER A 84 28.68 19.75 -26.01
C SER A 84 28.36 18.45 -25.27
N VAL A 85 28.22 18.54 -23.94
CA VAL A 85 27.76 17.48 -23.02
C VAL A 85 26.48 16.75 -23.51
N LEU A 86 25.73 17.37 -24.41
CA LEU A 86 24.56 16.80 -25.09
C LEU A 86 24.90 15.68 -26.09
N HIS A 87 26.10 15.66 -26.66
CA HIS A 87 26.55 14.66 -27.64
C HIS A 87 27.26 13.47 -26.99
N ASP A 88 27.70 13.61 -25.74
CA ASP A 88 28.23 12.52 -24.91
C ASP A 88 27.09 11.59 -24.46
N SER A 89 26.69 10.71 -25.38
CA SER A 89 25.73 9.63 -25.16
C SER A 89 26.00 8.84 -23.86
N GLN A 90 27.28 8.72 -23.48
CA GLN A 90 27.70 8.03 -22.27
C GLN A 90 27.29 8.76 -20.97
N ALA A 91 27.43 10.09 -20.93
CA ALA A 91 27.05 10.88 -19.75
C ALA A 91 25.53 10.88 -19.54
N TRP A 92 24.76 11.03 -20.64
CA TRP A 92 23.30 10.97 -20.62
C TRP A 92 22.77 9.59 -20.20
N ALA A 93 23.38 8.51 -20.71
CA ALA A 93 23.02 7.14 -20.35
C ALA A 93 23.28 6.87 -18.86
N GLY A 94 24.44 7.27 -18.34
CA GLY A 94 24.77 7.12 -16.92
C GLY A 94 23.81 7.88 -16.01
N PHE A 95 23.46 9.12 -16.37
CA PHE A 95 22.48 9.92 -15.65
C PHE A 95 21.10 9.27 -15.65
N SER A 96 20.62 8.80 -16.80
CA SER A 96 19.30 8.15 -16.93
C SER A 96 19.20 6.87 -16.11
N ILE A 97 20.27 6.06 -16.08
CA ILE A 97 20.35 4.86 -15.26
C ILE A 97 20.28 5.23 -13.78
N LEU A 98 21.07 6.21 -13.33
CA LEU A 98 21.10 6.63 -11.93
C LEU A 98 19.74 7.17 -11.47
N VAL A 99 19.11 8.02 -12.28
CA VAL A 99 17.77 8.55 -12.00
C VAL A 99 16.73 7.42 -11.98
N GLY A 100 16.79 6.50 -12.94
CA GLY A 100 15.91 5.33 -12.99
C GLY A 100 16.02 4.48 -11.73
N PHE A 101 17.25 4.14 -11.32
CA PHE A 101 17.51 3.40 -10.08
C PHE A 101 17.01 4.15 -8.85
N LEU A 102 17.28 5.46 -8.76
CA LEU A 102 16.87 6.29 -7.63
C LEU A 102 15.33 6.32 -7.48
N ILE A 103 14.61 6.49 -8.60
CA ILE A 103 13.15 6.50 -8.60
C ILE A 103 12.61 5.15 -8.12
N VAL A 104 13.10 4.03 -8.67
CA VAL A 104 12.65 2.70 -8.29
C VAL A 104 12.91 2.42 -6.81
N PHE A 105 14.11 2.75 -6.32
CA PHE A 105 14.48 2.53 -4.92
C PHE A 105 13.63 3.37 -3.96
N ARG A 106 13.42 4.65 -4.27
CA ARG A 106 12.60 5.55 -3.46
C ARG A 106 11.14 5.11 -3.44
N THR A 107 10.58 4.77 -4.60
CA THR A 107 9.19 4.31 -4.70
C THR A 107 9.01 2.97 -4.00
N SER A 108 9.98 2.05 -4.09
CA SER A 108 9.94 0.76 -3.38
C SER A 108 9.86 0.94 -1.87
N GLN A 109 10.69 1.81 -1.29
CA GLN A 109 10.64 2.10 0.15
C GLN A 109 9.33 2.76 0.60
N ALA A 110 8.84 3.72 -0.19
CA ALA A 110 7.56 4.38 0.09
C ALA A 110 6.40 3.39 0.02
N TYR A 111 6.45 2.47 -0.96
CA TYR A 111 5.46 1.42 -1.14
C TYR A 111 5.45 0.46 0.04
N SER A 112 6.61 -0.01 0.51
CA SER A 112 6.68 -0.88 1.69
C SER A 112 6.03 -0.23 2.92
N ARG A 113 6.39 1.03 3.22
CA ARG A 113 5.79 1.75 4.36
C ARG A 113 4.29 1.96 4.21
N PHE A 114 3.82 2.24 2.99
CA PHE A 114 2.40 2.35 2.70
C PHE A 114 1.67 1.04 3.02
N TRP A 115 2.21 -0.10 2.58
CA TRP A 115 1.62 -1.41 2.84
C TRP A 115 1.70 -1.84 4.29
N ASP A 116 2.79 -1.53 4.98
CA ASP A 116 2.91 -1.75 6.41
C ASP A 116 1.82 -0.97 7.16
N GLY A 117 1.63 0.31 6.81
CA GLY A 117 0.57 1.15 7.37
C GLY A 117 -0.83 0.63 7.08
N CYS A 118 -1.12 0.22 5.83
CA CYS A 118 -2.39 -0.39 5.47
C CYS A 118 -2.66 -1.68 6.26
N THR A 119 -1.64 -2.52 6.41
CA THR A 119 -1.74 -3.78 7.16
C THR A 119 -2.03 -3.50 8.64
N SER A 120 -1.33 -2.54 9.25
CA SER A 120 -1.58 -2.12 10.63
C SER A 120 -3.00 -1.57 10.83
N LEU A 121 -3.50 -0.74 9.90
CA LEU A 121 -4.88 -0.24 9.96
C LEU A 121 -5.91 -1.36 9.84
N HIS A 122 -5.68 -2.32 8.94
CA HIS A 122 -6.55 -3.49 8.80
C HIS A 122 -6.56 -4.37 10.06
N ALA A 123 -5.39 -4.59 10.68
CA ALA A 123 -5.28 -5.31 11.94
C ALA A 123 -6.03 -4.59 13.06
N MET A 124 -5.81 -3.28 13.23
CA MET A 124 -6.50 -2.49 14.26
C MET A 124 -8.02 -2.53 14.09
N ARG A 125 -8.52 -2.47 12.85
CA ARG A 125 -9.96 -2.60 12.56
C ARG A 125 -10.50 -3.97 12.94
N ALA A 126 -9.72 -5.04 12.74
CA ALA A 126 -10.13 -6.38 13.14
C ALA A 126 -10.24 -6.50 14.67
N GLU A 127 -9.25 -6.01 15.41
CA GLU A 127 -9.25 -5.98 16.89
C GLU A 127 -10.43 -5.18 17.45
N TRP A 128 -10.73 -4.02 16.86
CA TRP A 128 -11.88 -3.20 17.27
C TRP A 128 -13.21 -3.89 17.00
N PHE A 129 -13.32 -4.59 15.87
CA PHE A 129 -14.51 -5.36 15.54
C PHE A 129 -14.71 -6.54 16.51
N ASP A 130 -13.62 -7.23 16.87
CA ASP A 130 -13.66 -8.33 17.83
C ASP A 130 -14.05 -7.84 19.24
N ALA A 131 -13.44 -6.74 19.71
CA ALA A 131 -13.78 -6.11 20.98
C ALA A 131 -15.25 -5.68 21.05
N CYS A 132 -15.78 -5.06 19.98
CA CYS A 132 -17.19 -4.71 19.87
C CYS A 132 -18.10 -5.94 19.98
N THR A 133 -17.76 -7.01 19.25
CA THR A 133 -18.52 -8.26 19.25
C THR A 133 -18.51 -8.94 20.62
N ALA A 134 -17.36 -8.97 21.29
CA ALA A 134 -17.21 -9.51 22.65
C ALA A 134 -18.05 -8.73 23.67
N LEU A 135 -18.03 -7.39 23.61
CA LEU A 135 -18.84 -6.54 24.50
C LEU A 135 -20.34 -6.78 24.29
N VAL A 136 -20.80 -6.88 23.04
CA VAL A 136 -22.20 -7.21 22.72
C VAL A 136 -22.56 -8.62 23.19
N ALA A 137 -21.64 -9.58 23.13
CA ALA A 137 -21.85 -10.93 23.66
C ALA A 137 -22.00 -10.94 25.19
N PHE A 138 -21.20 -10.17 25.92
CA PHE A 138 -21.34 -10.04 27.38
C PHE A 138 -22.67 -9.42 27.80
N CYS A 139 -23.23 -8.52 26.99
CA CYS A 139 -24.57 -7.98 27.23
C CYS A 139 -25.67 -9.06 27.28
N LYS A 140 -25.48 -10.22 26.64
CA LYS A 140 -26.47 -11.33 26.68
C LYS A 140 -26.59 -11.98 28.06
N TYR A 141 -25.54 -11.93 28.88
CA TYR A 141 -25.51 -12.54 30.21
C TYR A 141 -25.77 -11.53 31.35
N SER A 142 -26.05 -10.27 31.00
CA SER A 142 -26.33 -9.22 31.98
C SER A 142 -27.69 -9.44 32.66
N LYS A 143 -27.75 -9.14 33.97
CA LYS A 143 -28.99 -9.17 34.77
C LYS A 143 -29.76 -7.84 34.73
N ALA A 144 -29.30 -6.86 33.95
CA ALA A 144 -29.92 -5.54 33.83
C ALA A 144 -31.23 -5.59 32.99
N SER A 145 -32.00 -4.51 33.02
CA SER A 145 -33.20 -4.38 32.17
C SER A 145 -32.82 -4.38 30.69
N GLN A 146 -33.67 -4.98 29.84
CA GLN A 146 -33.44 -5.05 28.40
C GLN A 146 -33.28 -3.66 27.77
N GLU A 147 -34.05 -2.67 28.24
CA GLU A 147 -33.98 -1.29 27.76
C GLU A 147 -32.60 -0.65 28.01
N ALA A 148 -32.01 -0.88 29.19
CA ALA A 148 -30.66 -0.38 29.50
C ALA A 148 -29.59 -1.08 28.66
N VAL A 149 -29.75 -2.37 28.41
CA VAL A 149 -28.84 -3.17 27.57
C VAL A 149 -28.89 -2.71 26.11
N ASP A 150 -30.07 -2.41 25.58
CA ASP A 150 -30.22 -1.96 24.20
C ASP A 150 -29.71 -0.53 24.00
N ASN A 151 -29.90 0.36 24.97
CA ASN A 151 -29.29 1.69 24.94
C ASN A 151 -27.75 1.60 24.93
N PHE A 152 -27.16 0.74 25.79
CA PHE A 152 -25.72 0.51 25.80
C PHE A 152 -25.19 -0.01 24.46
N LYS A 153 -25.83 -1.02 23.85
CA LYS A 153 -25.44 -1.55 22.53
C LYS A 153 -25.48 -0.46 21.46
N GLN A 154 -26.53 0.37 21.45
CA GLN A 154 -26.67 1.45 20.48
C GLN A 154 -25.55 2.50 20.63
N ILE A 155 -25.22 2.90 21.86
CA ILE A 155 -24.10 3.83 22.13
C ILE A 155 -22.78 3.21 21.66
N LEU A 156 -22.55 1.94 22.01
CA LEU A 156 -21.32 1.23 21.65
C LEU A 156 -21.13 1.15 20.14
N ILE A 157 -22.16 0.72 19.39
CA ILE A 157 -22.10 0.64 17.92
C ILE A 157 -21.85 2.02 17.30
N ARG A 158 -22.49 3.08 17.82
CA ARG A 158 -22.27 4.45 17.34
C ARG A 158 -20.84 4.94 17.64
N LEU A 159 -20.28 4.58 18.79
CA LEU A 159 -18.91 4.94 19.14
C LEU A 159 -17.91 4.29 18.17
N PHE A 160 -18.06 2.99 17.89
CA PHE A 160 -17.23 2.27 16.93
C PHE A 160 -17.45 2.76 15.48
N SER A 161 -18.67 3.18 15.13
CA SER A 161 -18.95 3.76 13.82
C SER A 161 -18.33 5.14 13.60
N MET A 162 -18.10 5.95 14.65
CA MET A 162 -17.37 7.22 14.54
C MET A 162 -15.86 7.03 14.44
N LEU A 163 -15.36 5.86 14.87
CA LEU A 163 -13.95 5.52 14.90
C LEU A 163 -13.43 4.99 13.56
N HIS A 164 -14.32 4.51 12.68
CA HIS A 164 -14.03 3.93 11.36
C HIS A 164 -14.22 4.96 10.23
#